data_AF-A0A426XQZ2-F1
#
_entry.id   AF-A0A426XQZ2-F1
#
_cell.length_a   1.000
_cell.length_b   1.000
_cell.length_c   1.000
_cell.angle_alpha   90.00
_cell.angle_beta   90.00
_cell.angle_gamma   90.00
#
_symmetry.space_group_name_H-M   'P 1'
#
loop_
_entity.id
_entity.type
_entity.pdbx_description
1 polymer ?
#
loop_
_entity_poly.entity_id
_entity_poly.type
_entity_poly.pdbx_seq_one_letter_code
_entity_poly.pdbx_strand_id
1 'polypeptide(L)'
;MSVIFTGHSVGGSIASLAALYFLCSSSRPDAPSPASLLCITFGSPLLGDETLSRAILRERWGGRFCHVVSQHDIMPRLLFCPVNAVHPRLAMSICSLMQSWHLSMRYPQFPRPALQLTDDQKAELQGHISMHIGAAASEQTQHISPYRPFGNYVLCSAEGAVCIDDPLVAAKMLHLTFTTGSASISFEEQHISYGDLVVQLPQTLQSKRRLHLEEDAPKSNHSAGVSLALEASGIGIQVDH
;
A
#
# COMPACT_ATOMS: atom_id res chain seq x y z
N MET A 1 2.31 15.76 24.24
CA MET A 1 2.00 14.32 24.18
C MET A 1 1.71 13.97 22.73
N SER A 2 2.28 12.88 22.23
CA SER A 2 2.02 12.39 20.86
C SER A 2 1.25 11.08 20.93
N VAL A 3 0.22 10.94 20.10
CA VAL A 3 -0.59 9.73 19.99
C VAL A 3 -0.29 9.08 18.66
N ILE A 4 0.04 7.79 18.69
CA ILE A 4 0.28 7.00 17.48
C ILE A 4 -0.81 5.95 17.38
N PHE A 5 -1.56 5.97 16.28
CA PHE A 5 -2.46 4.90 15.88
C PHE A 5 -1.74 4.01 14.88
N THR A 6 -1.77 2.70 15.08
CA THR A 6 -1.15 1.78 14.13
C THR A 6 -1.90 0.47 14.05
N GLY A 7 -1.72 -0.22 12.94
CA GLY A 7 -2.28 -1.53 12.71
C GLY A 7 -1.82 -2.10 11.38
N HIS A 8 -1.81 -3.43 11.33
CA HIS A 8 -1.57 -4.20 10.11
C HIS A 8 -2.90 -4.67 9.51
N SER A 9 -2.97 -4.80 8.19
CA SER A 9 -4.15 -5.31 7.48
C SER A 9 -5.42 -4.55 7.88
N VAL A 10 -6.53 -5.25 8.16
CA VAL A 10 -7.79 -4.66 8.64
C VAL A 10 -7.60 -3.83 9.92
N GLY A 11 -6.67 -4.23 10.80
CA GLY A 11 -6.32 -3.46 12.00
C GLY A 11 -5.78 -2.06 11.66
N GLY A 12 -5.10 -1.90 10.53
CA GLY A 12 -4.66 -0.60 10.03
C GLY A 12 -5.82 0.29 9.58
N SER A 13 -6.85 -0.28 8.95
CA SER A 13 -8.07 0.47 8.59
C SER A 13 -8.83 0.92 9.84
N ILE A 14 -8.90 0.06 10.87
CA ILE A 14 -9.47 0.41 12.18
C ILE A 14 -8.66 1.53 12.85
N ALA A 15 -7.31 1.45 12.82
CA ALA A 15 -6.44 2.48 13.35
C ALA A 15 -6.64 3.83 12.62
N SER A 16 -6.80 3.81 11.30
CA SER A 16 -7.09 5.00 10.50
C SER A 16 -8.45 5.60 10.85
N LEU A 17 -9.47 4.78 11.04
CA LEU A 17 -10.79 5.23 11.46
C LEU A 17 -10.76 5.83 12.87
N ALA A 18 -10.04 5.21 13.81
CA ALA A 18 -9.85 5.74 15.16
C ALA A 18 -9.10 7.08 15.15
N ALA A 19 -8.09 7.22 14.30
CA ALA A 19 -7.39 8.48 14.07
C ALA A 19 -8.31 9.57 13.52
N LEU A 20 -9.14 9.26 12.52
CA LEU A 20 -10.15 10.19 12.00
C LEU A 20 -11.16 10.61 13.07
N TYR A 21 -11.66 9.66 13.86
CA TYR A 21 -12.55 9.94 14.99
C TYR A 21 -11.90 10.89 16.01
N PHE A 22 -10.62 10.66 16.33
CA PHE A 22 -9.86 11.53 17.22
C PHE A 22 -9.71 12.95 16.65
N LEU A 23 -9.42 13.08 15.35
CA LEU A 23 -9.29 14.38 14.67
C LEU A 23 -10.60 15.16 14.64
N CYS A 24 -11.71 14.50 14.31
CA CYS A 24 -13.05 15.09 14.36
C CYS A 24 -13.39 15.56 15.79
N SER A 25 -13.10 14.74 16.80
CA SER A 25 -13.39 15.06 18.21
C SER A 25 -12.55 16.23 18.74
N SER A 26 -11.30 16.34 18.26
CA SER A 26 -10.34 17.37 18.68
C SER A 26 -10.51 18.70 17.92
N SER A 27 -11.27 18.71 16.83
CA SER A 27 -11.55 19.91 16.04
C SER A 27 -12.73 20.74 16.61
N ARG A 28 -13.21 20.40 17.81
CA ARG A 28 -14.30 21.12 18.48
C ARG A 28 -13.77 22.41 19.14
N PRO A 29 -14.56 23.50 19.16
CA PRO A 29 -14.11 24.81 19.68
C PRO A 29 -13.61 24.77 21.12
N ASP A 30 -14.17 23.89 21.95
CA ASP A 30 -13.87 23.76 23.39
C ASP A 30 -12.76 22.74 23.68
N ALA A 31 -12.14 22.15 22.64
CA ALA A 31 -11.13 21.11 22.83
C ALA A 31 -9.78 21.74 23.25
N PRO A 32 -9.06 21.14 24.22
CA PRO A 32 -7.70 21.53 24.51
C PRO A 32 -6.81 21.34 23.27
N SER A 33 -5.68 22.07 23.22
CA SER A 33 -4.74 22.03 22.10
C SER A 33 -4.51 20.59 21.61
N PRO A 34 -4.75 20.28 20.33
CA PRO A 34 -4.78 18.89 19.88
C PRO A 34 -3.41 18.25 20.08
N ALA A 35 -3.40 17.07 20.69
CA ALA A 35 -2.20 16.23 20.73
C ALA A 35 -1.70 16.00 19.29
N SER A 36 -0.38 15.95 19.10
CA SER A 36 0.17 15.54 17.81
C SER A 36 -0.28 14.10 17.55
N LEU A 37 -0.88 13.86 16.39
CA LEU A 37 -1.41 12.56 15.99
C LEU A 37 -0.71 12.11 14.73
N LEU A 38 -0.27 10.85 14.73
CA LEU A 38 0.21 10.14 13.56
C LEU A 38 -0.47 8.77 13.48
N CYS A 39 -0.92 8.40 12.29
CA CYS A 39 -1.45 7.08 11.99
C CYS A 39 -0.52 6.39 10.99
N ILE A 40 0.06 5.25 11.38
CA ILE A 40 0.95 4.44 10.54
C ILE A 40 0.32 3.08 10.34
N THR A 41 0.01 2.70 9.10
CA THR A 41 -0.59 1.39 8.80
C THR A 41 0.32 0.57 7.92
N PHE A 42 0.20 -0.76 8.01
CA PHE A 42 1.00 -1.71 7.24
C PHE A 42 0.06 -2.64 6.46
N GLY A 43 0.12 -2.62 5.13
CA GLY A 43 -0.70 -3.50 4.30
C GLY A 43 -2.20 -3.35 4.51
N SER A 44 -2.67 -2.18 4.93
CA SER A 44 -4.08 -1.94 5.20
C SER A 44 -4.89 -1.79 3.91
N PRO A 45 -6.08 -2.38 3.79
CA PRO A 45 -6.99 -2.08 2.68
C PRO A 45 -7.43 -0.62 2.73
N LEU A 46 -7.92 -0.11 1.60
CA LEU A 46 -8.55 1.21 1.52
C LEU A 46 -9.71 1.34 2.54
N LEU A 47 -10.06 2.56 2.93
CA LEU A 47 -11.10 2.78 3.94
C LEU A 47 -12.21 3.71 3.46
N GLY A 48 -11.85 4.82 2.81
CA GLY A 48 -12.80 5.86 2.42
C GLY A 48 -13.10 5.88 0.94
N ASP A 49 -14.11 6.65 0.59
CA ASP A 49 -14.41 7.03 -0.78
C ASP A 49 -13.72 8.35 -1.15
N GLU A 50 -14.03 8.83 -2.35
CA GLU A 50 -13.60 10.13 -2.85
C GLU A 50 -14.03 11.29 -1.91
N THR A 51 -15.20 11.19 -1.28
CA THR A 51 -15.70 12.20 -0.35
C THR A 51 -14.81 12.30 0.88
N LEU A 52 -14.45 11.17 1.48
CA LEU A 52 -13.51 11.14 2.60
C LEU A 52 -12.13 11.68 2.19
N SER A 53 -11.61 11.25 1.04
CA SER A 53 -10.29 11.70 0.55
C SER A 53 -10.23 13.22 0.42
N ARG A 54 -11.26 13.84 -0.19
CA ARG A 54 -11.39 15.30 -0.28
C ARG A 54 -11.55 15.99 1.08
N ALA A 55 -12.27 15.39 2.02
CA ALA A 55 -12.41 15.96 3.36
C ALA A 55 -11.06 16.02 4.09
N ILE A 56 -10.28 14.93 4.03
CA ILE A 56 -8.94 14.85 4.61
C ILE A 56 -7.99 15.90 4.00
N LEU A 57 -8.08 16.11 2.68
CA LEU A 57 -7.31 17.14 1.99
C LEU A 57 -7.69 18.55 2.46
N ARG A 58 -9.00 18.86 2.55
CA ARG A 58 -9.52 20.16 2.98
C ARG A 58 -9.09 20.51 4.41
N GLU A 59 -9.15 19.53 5.31
CA GLU A 59 -8.75 19.69 6.71
C GLU A 59 -7.23 19.63 6.93
N ARG A 60 -6.45 19.42 5.86
CA ARG A 60 -4.99 19.25 5.91
C ARG A 60 -4.55 18.11 6.83
N TRP A 61 -5.36 17.06 6.90
CA TRP A 61 -5.08 15.88 7.72
C TRP A 61 -4.19 14.86 7.03
N GLY A 62 -3.94 14.99 5.72
CA GLY A 62 -3.14 14.03 4.94
C GLY A 62 -1.77 13.71 5.55
N GLY A 63 -1.05 14.73 6.03
CA GLY A 63 0.24 14.59 6.71
C GLY A 63 0.23 13.77 8.03
N ARG A 64 -0.95 13.39 8.51
CA ARG A 64 -1.13 12.57 9.73
C ARG A 64 -1.29 11.09 9.43
N PHE A 65 -1.38 10.70 8.16
CA PHE A 65 -1.58 9.32 7.75
C PHE A 65 -0.39 8.85 6.89
N CYS A 66 0.13 7.68 7.21
CA CYS A 66 1.23 7.02 6.52
C CYS A 66 0.87 5.54 6.30
N HIS A 67 0.58 5.18 5.06
CA HIS A 67 0.20 3.84 4.65
C HIS A 67 1.40 3.13 4.03
N VAL A 68 2.06 2.27 4.79
CA VAL A 68 3.21 1.48 4.35
C VAL A 68 2.70 0.26 3.59
N VAL A 69 3.18 0.08 2.35
CA VAL A 69 2.69 -0.93 1.43
C VAL A 69 3.86 -1.63 0.75
N SER A 70 3.95 -2.96 0.90
CA SER A 70 4.90 -3.76 0.13
C SER A 70 4.49 -3.87 -1.34
N GLN A 71 5.48 -3.96 -2.24
CA GLN A 71 5.33 -3.90 -3.69
C GLN A 71 4.20 -4.80 -4.23
N HIS A 72 4.15 -6.08 -3.87
CA HIS A 72 3.12 -7.01 -4.39
C HIS A 72 2.04 -7.41 -3.36
N ASP A 73 1.93 -6.75 -2.21
CA ASP A 73 0.89 -7.07 -1.22
C ASP A 73 -0.53 -6.84 -1.78
N ILE A 74 -1.37 -7.87 -1.86
CA ILE A 74 -2.71 -7.69 -2.43
C ILE A 74 -3.65 -6.87 -1.53
N MET A 75 -3.44 -6.83 -0.21
CA MET A 75 -4.44 -6.32 0.74
C MET A 75 -4.78 -4.83 0.54
N PRO A 76 -3.81 -3.92 0.33
CA PRO A 76 -4.09 -2.52 -0.02
C PRO A 76 -4.81 -2.33 -1.35
N ARG A 77 -4.82 -3.36 -2.21
CA ARG A 77 -5.41 -3.33 -3.55
C ARG A 77 -6.78 -4.00 -3.67
N LEU A 78 -7.16 -4.87 -2.73
CA LEU A 78 -8.39 -5.65 -2.80
C LEU A 78 -9.65 -4.80 -2.98
N LEU A 79 -9.73 -3.66 -2.30
CA LEU A 79 -10.91 -2.79 -2.33
C LEU A 79 -10.98 -1.89 -3.57
N PHE A 80 -10.07 -2.00 -4.54
CA PHE A 80 -10.34 -1.50 -5.89
C PHE A 80 -11.35 -2.39 -6.64
N CYS A 81 -11.48 -3.66 -6.25
CA CYS A 81 -12.46 -4.57 -6.82
C CYS A 81 -13.86 -4.28 -6.26
N PRO A 82 -14.91 -4.20 -7.11
CA PRO A 82 -16.29 -4.09 -6.66
C PRO A 82 -16.73 -5.37 -5.93
N VAL A 83 -16.91 -5.27 -4.61
CA VAL A 83 -17.19 -6.40 -3.70
C VAL A 83 -18.42 -7.22 -4.13
N ASN A 84 -19.41 -6.58 -4.75
CA ASN A 84 -20.64 -7.21 -5.23
C ASN A 84 -20.50 -7.94 -6.58
N ALA A 85 -19.38 -7.80 -7.28
CA ALA A 85 -19.16 -8.41 -8.59
C ALA A 85 -17.97 -9.40 -8.61
N VAL A 86 -17.42 -9.74 -7.44
CA VAL A 86 -16.34 -10.73 -7.33
C VAL A 86 -16.89 -12.13 -7.59
N HIS A 87 -16.30 -12.85 -8.54
CA HIS A 87 -16.68 -14.23 -8.84
C HIS A 87 -16.46 -15.15 -7.61
N PRO A 88 -17.36 -16.11 -7.30
CA PRO A 88 -17.26 -16.94 -6.09
C PRO A 88 -15.91 -17.65 -5.90
N ARG A 89 -15.26 -18.08 -7.00
CA ARG A 89 -13.92 -18.69 -6.94
C ARG A 89 -12.84 -17.72 -6.43
N LEU A 90 -12.91 -16.46 -6.84
CA LEU A 90 -11.98 -15.41 -6.37
C LEU A 90 -12.26 -15.06 -4.92
N ALA A 91 -13.54 -14.96 -4.53
CA ALA A 91 -13.92 -14.76 -3.14
C ALA A 91 -13.39 -15.88 -2.23
N MET A 92 -13.50 -17.14 -2.66
CA MET A 92 -12.90 -18.28 -1.95
C MET A 92 -11.37 -18.18 -1.87
N SER A 93 -10.71 -17.74 -2.94
CA SER A 93 -9.25 -17.56 -2.96
C SER A 93 -8.81 -16.49 -1.96
N ILE A 94 -9.52 -15.36 -1.90
CA ILE A 94 -9.28 -14.29 -0.92
C ILE A 94 -9.51 -14.80 0.50
N CYS A 95 -10.61 -15.51 0.77
CA CYS A 95 -10.90 -16.10 2.07
C CYS A 95 -9.79 -17.06 2.53
N SER A 96 -9.31 -17.92 1.63
CA SER A 96 -8.19 -18.84 1.92
C SER A 96 -6.91 -18.09 2.29
N LEU A 97 -6.56 -17.02 1.54
CA LEU A 97 -5.40 -16.19 1.87
C LEU A 97 -5.53 -15.53 3.25
N MET A 98 -6.68 -14.94 3.54
CA MET A 98 -6.93 -14.32 4.85
C MET A 98 -6.81 -15.32 5.99
N GLN A 99 -7.31 -16.54 5.81
CA GLN A 99 -7.16 -17.62 6.79
C GLN A 99 -5.69 -18.05 6.95
N SER A 100 -4.97 -18.21 5.83
CA SER A 100 -3.55 -18.57 5.82
C SER A 100 -2.68 -17.53 6.54
N TRP A 101 -2.91 -16.23 6.29
CA TRP A 101 -2.23 -15.14 6.99
C TRP A 101 -2.57 -15.11 8.47
N HIS A 102 -3.85 -15.28 8.82
CA HIS A 102 -4.27 -15.31 10.22
C HIS A 102 -3.57 -16.44 11.00
N LEU A 103 -3.53 -17.64 10.43
CA LEU A 103 -2.85 -18.78 11.03
C LEU A 103 -1.34 -18.57 11.13
N SER A 104 -0.71 -18.04 10.07
CA SER A 104 0.73 -17.76 10.03
C SER A 104 1.14 -16.74 11.09
N MET A 105 0.36 -15.68 11.28
CA MET A 105 0.63 -14.66 12.31
C MET A 105 0.31 -15.13 13.73
N ARG A 106 -0.74 -15.95 13.90
CA ARG A 106 -1.13 -16.48 15.21
C ARG A 106 -0.18 -17.57 15.72
N TYR A 107 0.39 -18.33 14.80
CA TYR A 107 1.21 -19.51 15.09
C TYR A 107 2.53 -19.50 14.31
N PRO A 108 3.41 -18.50 14.53
CA PRO A 108 4.65 -18.34 13.75
C PRO A 108 5.66 -19.48 13.94
N GLN A 109 5.50 -20.27 15.00
CA GLN A 109 6.35 -21.43 15.33
C GLN A 109 6.01 -22.67 14.49
N PHE A 110 4.87 -22.67 13.81
CA PHE A 110 4.40 -23.80 13.03
C PHE A 110 4.65 -23.57 11.54
N PRO A 111 4.93 -24.64 10.76
CA PRO A 111 5.04 -24.54 9.32
C PRO A 111 3.77 -23.88 8.74
N ARG A 112 3.96 -22.97 7.78
CA ARG A 112 2.85 -22.27 7.13
C ARG A 112 1.81 -23.28 6.64
N PRO A 113 0.51 -23.06 6.90
CA PRO A 113 -0.53 -23.98 6.44
C PRO A 113 -0.45 -24.18 4.92
N ALA A 114 -0.68 -25.40 4.46
CA ALA A 114 -0.71 -25.77 3.03
C ALA A 114 -1.90 -25.17 2.25
N LEU A 115 -2.59 -24.15 2.80
CA LEU A 115 -3.68 -23.45 2.13
C LEU A 115 -3.10 -22.42 1.14
N GLN A 116 -2.23 -22.89 0.24
CA GLN A 116 -1.65 -22.10 -0.83
C GLN A 116 -2.57 -22.13 -2.03
N LEU A 117 -2.72 -20.98 -2.68
CA LEU A 117 -3.42 -20.92 -3.96
C LEU A 117 -2.59 -21.64 -5.04
N THR A 118 -3.28 -22.28 -5.99
CA THR A 118 -2.61 -22.78 -7.20
C THR A 118 -2.12 -21.61 -8.04
N ASP A 119 -1.13 -21.84 -8.91
CA ASP A 119 -0.61 -20.78 -9.78
C ASP A 119 -1.69 -20.18 -10.68
N ASP A 120 -2.65 -20.99 -11.14
CA ASP A 120 -3.82 -20.52 -11.89
C ASP A 120 -4.71 -19.60 -11.06
N GLN A 121 -4.98 -19.95 -9.80
CA GLN A 121 -5.77 -19.11 -8.89
C GLN A 121 -5.05 -17.80 -8.57
N LYS A 122 -3.72 -17.86 -8.43
CA LYS A 122 -2.86 -16.69 -8.22
C LYS A 122 -2.93 -15.74 -9.41
N ALA A 123 -2.79 -16.27 -10.62
CA ALA A 123 -2.87 -15.50 -11.85
C ALA A 123 -4.27 -14.90 -12.08
N GLU A 124 -5.34 -15.68 -11.84
CA GLU A 124 -6.73 -15.20 -11.95
C GLU A 124 -6.99 -14.04 -10.97
N LEU A 125 -6.55 -14.20 -9.70
CA LEU A 125 -6.70 -13.17 -8.67
C LEU A 125 -5.88 -11.92 -8.96
N GLN A 126 -4.61 -12.09 -9.33
CA GLN A 126 -3.73 -10.97 -9.68
C GLN A 126 -4.26 -10.20 -10.89
N GLY A 127 -4.69 -10.91 -11.94
CA GLY A 127 -5.29 -10.31 -13.13
C GLY A 127 -6.56 -9.53 -12.82
N HIS A 128 -7.45 -10.10 -11.99
CA HIS A 128 -8.68 -9.44 -11.57
C HIS A 128 -8.41 -8.16 -10.76
N ILE A 129 -7.53 -8.23 -9.77
CA ILE A 129 -7.14 -7.07 -8.96
C ILE A 129 -6.48 -6.01 -9.85
N SER A 130 -5.52 -6.40 -10.69
CA SER A 130 -4.80 -5.50 -11.60
C SER A 130 -5.74 -4.71 -12.50
N MET A 131 -6.71 -5.39 -13.13
CA MET A 131 -7.73 -4.77 -13.98
C MET A 131 -8.49 -3.66 -13.24
N HIS A 132 -8.91 -3.93 -12.00
CA HIS A 132 -9.71 -2.98 -11.23
C HIS A 132 -8.90 -1.79 -10.70
N ILE A 133 -7.64 -1.99 -10.29
CA ILE A 133 -6.78 -0.85 -9.92
C ILE A 133 -6.51 0.01 -11.17
N GLY A 134 -6.24 -0.59 -12.33
CA GLY A 134 -5.97 0.13 -13.58
C GLY A 134 -7.15 1.01 -14.03
N ALA A 135 -8.38 0.49 -13.90
CA ALA A 135 -9.60 1.26 -14.16
C ALA A 135 -9.75 2.46 -13.20
N ALA A 136 -9.46 2.26 -11.90
CA ALA A 136 -9.50 3.33 -10.91
C ALA A 136 -8.40 4.38 -11.12
N ALA A 137 -7.20 3.95 -11.52
CA ALA A 137 -6.05 4.81 -11.81
C ALA A 137 -6.23 5.66 -13.10
N SER A 138 -7.11 5.22 -14.00
CA SER A 138 -7.44 5.89 -15.27
C SER A 138 -8.77 6.65 -15.22
N GLU A 139 -9.42 6.72 -14.06
CA GLU A 139 -10.72 7.37 -13.83
C GLU A 139 -11.83 6.94 -14.82
N GLN A 140 -11.80 5.69 -15.31
CA GLN A 140 -12.77 5.20 -16.29
C GLN A 140 -14.14 4.92 -15.65
N THR A 141 -15.21 5.50 -16.18
CA THR A 141 -16.48 5.75 -15.46
C THR A 141 -17.42 4.56 -15.20
N GLN A 142 -17.10 3.33 -15.59
CA GLN A 142 -18.02 2.19 -15.43
C GLN A 142 -17.51 1.15 -14.42
N HIS A 143 -18.34 0.85 -13.41
CA HIS A 143 -18.12 -0.18 -12.38
C HIS A 143 -16.84 -0.05 -11.53
N ILE A 144 -16.37 1.17 -11.24
CA ILE A 144 -15.27 1.36 -10.28
C ILE A 144 -15.79 1.19 -8.86
N SER A 145 -15.01 0.51 -8.01
CA SER A 145 -15.18 0.54 -6.56
C SER A 145 -15.27 1.99 -6.03
N PRO A 146 -16.06 2.26 -4.97
CA PRO A 146 -16.12 3.59 -4.36
C PRO A 146 -14.83 3.95 -3.62
N TYR A 147 -14.02 2.98 -3.21
CA TYR A 147 -12.88 3.22 -2.34
C TYR A 147 -11.75 3.99 -3.04
N ARG A 148 -11.17 4.96 -2.34
CA ARG A 148 -10.09 5.81 -2.84
C ARG A 148 -8.95 5.92 -1.83
N PRO A 149 -7.70 6.07 -2.30
CA PRO A 149 -6.59 6.43 -1.45
C PRO A 149 -6.81 7.78 -0.73
N PHE A 150 -6.23 7.92 0.46
CA PHE A 150 -6.06 9.20 1.16
C PHE A 150 -4.77 9.15 1.98
N GLY A 151 -4.29 10.31 2.44
CA GLY A 151 -3.05 10.36 3.22
C GLY A 151 -1.82 10.05 2.36
N ASN A 152 -0.70 9.77 3.02
CA ASN A 152 0.55 9.45 2.32
C ASN A 152 0.73 7.94 2.20
N TYR A 153 1.19 7.47 1.06
CA TYR A 153 1.56 6.07 0.81
C TYR A 153 3.07 5.96 0.74
N VAL A 154 3.63 5.00 1.47
CA VAL A 154 5.04 4.62 1.38
C VAL A 154 5.08 3.25 0.71
N LEU A 155 5.44 3.24 -0.58
CA LEU A 155 5.55 2.01 -1.37
C LEU A 155 6.98 1.49 -1.24
N CYS A 156 7.11 0.24 -0.83
CA CYS A 156 8.38 -0.35 -0.45
C CYS A 156 8.70 -1.57 -1.31
N SER A 157 9.97 -1.67 -1.69
CA SER A 157 10.54 -2.75 -2.49
C SER A 157 11.91 -3.16 -1.91
N ALA A 158 12.55 -4.18 -2.50
CA ALA A 158 13.93 -4.52 -2.16
C ALA A 158 14.91 -3.38 -2.55
N GLU A 159 14.51 -2.56 -3.53
CA GLU A 159 15.25 -1.46 -4.09
C GLU A 159 15.14 -0.18 -3.25
N GLY A 160 14.17 -0.06 -2.36
CA GLY A 160 13.99 1.09 -1.49
C GLY A 160 12.54 1.41 -1.18
N ALA A 161 12.24 2.70 -1.04
CA ALA A 161 10.87 3.16 -0.88
C ALA A 161 10.64 4.53 -1.53
N VAL A 162 9.41 4.76 -1.97
CA VAL A 162 8.91 6.07 -2.41
C VAL A 162 7.74 6.51 -1.54
N CYS A 163 7.64 7.81 -1.29
CA CYS A 163 6.48 8.41 -0.64
C CYS A 163 5.61 9.13 -1.67
N ILE A 164 4.31 8.88 -1.65
CA ILE A 164 3.31 9.47 -2.55
C ILE A 164 2.21 10.11 -1.71
N ASP A 165 1.93 11.39 -1.94
CA ASP A 165 0.94 12.19 -1.22
C ASP A 165 -0.30 12.56 -2.06
N ASP A 166 -0.23 12.37 -3.38
CA ASP A 166 -1.38 12.53 -4.29
C ASP A 166 -2.19 11.22 -4.41
N PRO A 167 -3.50 11.23 -4.12
CA PRO A 167 -4.35 10.03 -4.17
C PRO A 167 -4.42 9.34 -5.54
N LEU A 168 -4.41 10.11 -6.63
CA LEU A 168 -4.49 9.56 -7.99
C LEU A 168 -3.15 8.92 -8.38
N VAL A 169 -2.03 9.56 -8.05
CA VAL A 169 -0.70 8.98 -8.21
C VAL A 169 -0.54 7.75 -7.33
N ALA A 170 -1.08 7.75 -6.10
CA ALA A 170 -1.06 6.58 -5.23
C ALA A 170 -1.81 5.39 -5.86
N ALA A 171 -2.99 5.62 -6.45
CA ALA A 171 -3.71 4.58 -7.19
C ALA A 171 -2.90 4.05 -8.40
N LYS A 172 -2.29 4.94 -9.19
CA LYS A 172 -1.42 4.56 -10.32
C LYS A 172 -0.21 3.75 -9.87
N MET A 173 0.45 4.17 -8.81
CA MET A 173 1.63 3.48 -8.29
C MET A 173 1.26 2.16 -7.63
N LEU A 174 0.11 2.05 -6.95
CA LEU A 174 -0.41 0.77 -6.45
C LEU A 174 -0.71 -0.22 -7.58
N HIS A 175 -1.10 0.26 -8.78
CA HIS A 175 -1.25 -0.57 -9.97
C HIS A 175 0.13 -0.98 -10.53
N LEU A 176 1.01 -0.01 -10.78
CA LEU A 176 2.33 -0.25 -11.37
C LEU A 176 3.17 -1.19 -10.50
N THR A 177 3.28 -0.94 -9.20
CA THR A 177 4.02 -1.81 -8.28
C THR A 177 3.45 -3.23 -8.23
N PHE A 178 2.16 -3.40 -8.48
CA PHE A 178 1.52 -4.70 -8.47
C PHE A 178 1.69 -5.51 -9.77
N THR A 179 1.88 -4.82 -10.91
CA THR A 179 2.06 -5.43 -12.23
C THR A 179 3.50 -5.53 -12.69
N THR A 180 4.40 -4.77 -12.06
CA THR A 180 5.82 -4.70 -12.43
C THR A 180 6.71 -5.45 -11.44
N GLY A 181 7.89 -5.85 -11.92
CA GLY A 181 8.90 -6.58 -11.14
C GLY A 181 8.64 -8.08 -11.07
N SER A 182 9.73 -8.86 -11.09
CA SER A 182 9.67 -10.26 -10.64
C SER A 182 9.71 -10.23 -9.11
N ALA A 183 8.60 -10.63 -8.47
CA ALA A 183 8.57 -10.70 -7.03
C ALA A 183 9.56 -11.78 -6.57
N SER A 184 10.60 -11.40 -5.82
CA SER A 184 11.51 -12.37 -5.16
C SER A 184 10.77 -13.25 -4.15
N ILE A 185 9.61 -12.78 -3.70
CA ILE A 185 8.74 -13.37 -2.68
C ILE A 185 7.31 -13.26 -3.20
N SER A 186 6.52 -14.35 -3.13
CA SER A 186 5.14 -14.36 -3.63
C SER A 186 4.26 -13.33 -2.93
N PHE A 187 3.21 -12.81 -3.59
CA PHE A 187 2.31 -11.83 -2.97
C PHE A 187 1.66 -12.35 -1.67
N GLU A 188 1.54 -13.67 -1.51
CA GLU A 188 1.02 -14.31 -0.29
C GLU A 188 1.94 -14.03 0.90
N GLU A 189 3.24 -13.98 0.66
CA GLU A 189 4.25 -13.76 1.68
C GLU A 189 4.49 -12.26 1.93
N GLN A 190 4.34 -11.42 0.90
CA GLN A 190 4.47 -9.97 1.01
C GLN A 190 3.59 -9.37 2.09
N HIS A 191 2.35 -9.87 2.25
CA HIS A 191 1.42 -9.34 3.25
C HIS A 191 1.87 -9.58 4.70
N ILE A 192 2.66 -10.62 4.96
CA ILE A 192 3.12 -10.98 6.33
C ILE A 192 4.58 -10.60 6.59
N SER A 193 5.30 -10.08 5.60
CA SER A 193 6.73 -9.74 5.68
C SER A 193 7.03 -8.27 6.04
N TYR A 194 6.05 -7.52 6.55
CA TYR A 194 6.27 -6.12 6.96
C TYR A 194 7.32 -5.95 8.07
N GLY A 195 7.54 -6.99 8.89
CA GLY A 195 8.60 -6.98 9.90
C GLY A 195 10.00 -6.86 9.28
N ASP A 196 10.30 -7.72 8.30
CA ASP A 196 11.58 -7.70 7.58
C ASP A 196 11.75 -6.38 6.80
N LEU A 197 10.66 -5.92 6.17
CA LEU A 197 10.61 -4.68 5.41
C LEU A 197 11.01 -3.46 6.25
N VAL A 198 10.46 -3.34 7.46
CA VAL A 198 10.77 -2.23 8.38
C VAL A 198 12.24 -2.26 8.84
N VAL A 199 12.81 -3.46 9.03
CA VAL A 199 14.22 -3.62 9.45
C VAL A 199 15.19 -3.31 8.31
N GLN A 200 14.86 -3.73 7.09
CA GLN A 200 15.74 -3.61 5.92
C GLN A 200 15.73 -2.21 5.31
N LEU A 201 14.58 -1.52 5.30
CA LEU A 201 14.40 -0.21 4.67
C LEU A 201 15.48 0.83 5.02
N PRO A 202 15.83 1.07 6.30
CA PRO A 202 16.88 2.04 6.64
C PRO A 202 18.24 1.68 6.05
N GLN A 203 18.57 0.39 6.00
CA GLN A 203 19.84 -0.11 5.50
C GLN A 203 19.92 0.06 3.98
N THR A 204 18.85 -0.31 3.26
CA THR A 204 18.73 -0.17 1.81
C THR A 204 18.79 1.29 1.36
N LEU A 205 18.11 2.20 2.07
CA LEU A 205 18.16 3.63 1.76
C LEU A 205 19.57 4.21 1.96
N GLN A 206 20.31 3.76 2.98
CA GLN A 206 21.68 4.22 3.24
C GLN A 206 22.72 3.65 2.27
N SER A 207 22.54 2.42 1.76
CA SER A 207 23.45 1.82 0.79
C SER A 207 23.28 2.44 -0.60
N LYS A 208 22.04 2.59 -1.08
CA LYS A 208 21.77 3.20 -2.40
C LYS A 208 22.12 4.68 -2.49
N ARG A 209 21.95 5.43 -1.41
CA ARG A 209 22.41 6.83 -1.35
C ARG A 209 23.92 6.95 -1.59
N ARG A 210 24.72 5.93 -1.25
CA ARG A 210 26.17 5.91 -1.48
C ARG A 210 26.55 5.56 -2.92
N LEU A 211 25.84 4.61 -3.54
CA LEU A 211 26.09 4.19 -4.92
C LEU A 211 25.75 5.30 -5.94
N HIS A 212 24.67 6.05 -5.71
CA HIS A 212 24.21 7.05 -6.66
C HIS A 212 25.09 8.32 -6.73
N LEU A 213 26.02 8.50 -5.79
CA LEU A 213 27.04 9.56 -5.84
C LEU A 213 28.14 9.30 -6.88
N GLU A 214 28.21 8.09 -7.45
CA GLU A 214 29.27 7.67 -8.39
C GLU A 214 28.79 7.56 -9.86
N GLU A 215 27.50 7.74 -10.16
CA GLU A 215 26.94 7.64 -11.52
C GLU A 215 26.76 9.00 -12.22
N ASP A 216 26.93 8.97 -13.55
CA ASP A 216 26.98 10.11 -14.46
C ASP A 216 25.74 11.03 -14.43
N ALA A 217 25.97 12.32 -14.69
CA ALA A 217 24.98 13.38 -14.51
C ALA A 217 23.74 13.20 -15.44
N PRO A 218 22.51 13.20 -14.89
CA PRO A 218 21.30 12.99 -15.67
C PRO A 218 20.90 14.21 -16.51
N LYS A 219 20.20 13.97 -17.64
CA LYS A 219 19.76 14.99 -18.61
C LYS A 219 18.93 16.14 -18.01
N SER A 220 18.25 15.91 -16.87
CA SER A 220 17.63 16.95 -16.01
C SER A 220 17.39 16.40 -14.59
N ASN A 221 17.38 17.28 -13.58
CA ASN A 221 17.19 16.89 -12.18
C ASN A 221 15.79 16.32 -11.89
N HIS A 222 14.75 16.78 -12.61
CA HIS A 222 13.38 16.31 -12.41
C HIS A 222 13.18 14.88 -12.93
N SER A 223 13.62 14.60 -14.16
CA SER A 223 13.54 13.25 -14.74
C SER A 223 14.36 12.23 -13.95
N ALA A 224 15.50 12.65 -13.41
CA ALA A 224 16.32 11.82 -12.52
C ALA A 224 15.57 11.44 -11.24
N GLY A 225 14.92 12.41 -10.59
CA GLY A 225 14.12 12.17 -9.39
C GLY A 225 12.96 11.21 -9.63
N VAL A 226 12.25 11.35 -10.77
CA VAL A 226 11.17 10.42 -11.14
C VAL A 226 11.72 9.02 -11.43
N SER A 227 12.83 8.91 -12.16
CA SER A 227 13.46 7.61 -12.44
C SER A 227 13.89 6.91 -11.16
N LEU A 228 14.53 7.63 -10.24
CA LEU A 228 14.95 7.11 -8.93
C LEU A 228 13.74 6.67 -8.09
N ALA A 229 12.65 7.42 -8.11
CA ALA A 229 11.42 7.08 -7.40
C ALA A 229 10.77 5.81 -7.95
N LEU A 230 10.74 5.63 -9.28
CA LEU A 230 10.26 4.42 -9.93
C LEU A 230 11.13 3.21 -9.57
N GLU A 231 12.45 3.36 -9.65
CA GLU A 231 13.40 2.31 -9.27
C GLU A 231 13.26 1.92 -7.79
N ALA A 232 13.17 2.90 -6.88
CA ALA A 232 12.96 2.66 -5.45
C ALA A 232 11.60 2.00 -5.13
N SER A 233 10.64 2.07 -6.05
CA SER A 233 9.36 1.36 -5.95
C SER A 233 9.42 -0.06 -6.52
N GLY A 234 10.57 -0.48 -7.05
CA GLY A 234 10.75 -1.73 -7.77
C GLY A 234 10.21 -1.71 -9.21
N ILE A 235 9.91 -0.52 -9.75
CA ILE A 235 9.50 -0.31 -11.15
C ILE A 235 10.75 -0.07 -11.98
N GLY A 236 11.37 -1.14 -12.49
CA GLY A 236 12.53 -1.05 -13.37
C GLY A 236 12.13 -0.70 -14.81
N ILE A 237 12.93 0.14 -15.47
CA ILE A 237 12.96 0.22 -16.94
C ILE A 237 13.78 -0.99 -17.39
N GLN A 238 13.17 -1.96 -18.06
CA GLN A 238 13.94 -2.93 -18.83
C GLN A 238 14.69 -2.13 -19.90
N VAL A 239 16.01 -1.96 -19.70
CA VAL A 239 16.89 -1.60 -20.80
C VAL A 239 17.10 -2.90 -21.57
N ASP A 240 16.29 -3.10 -22.61
CA ASP A 240 16.57 -4.14 -23.60
C ASP A 240 18.00 -3.91 -24.12
N HIS A 241 18.87 -4.90 -23.90
CA HIS A 241 20.19 -5.00 -24.51
C HIS A 241 20.10 -5.74 -25.83
#